data_AF-A0A7S0UP26-F1
#
_entry.id   AF-A0A7S0UP26-F1
#
_cell.length_a   1.000
_cell.length_b   1.000
_cell.length_c   1.000
_cell.angle_alpha   90.00
_cell.angle_beta   90.00
_cell.angle_gamma   90.00
#
_symmetry.space_group_name_H-M   'P 1'
#
loop_
_entity.id
_entity.type
_entity.pdbx_description
1 polymer ?
#
loop_
_entity_poly.entity_id
_entity_poly.type
_entity_poly.pdbx_seq_one_letter_code
_entity_poly.pdbx_strand_id
1 'polypeptide(L)'
;NNNSNNSNNNNNNINTNTNINSAMSSIPPRFKMLKMTEPMSPCAEARWNALDPDLARALIQIFRDELTSYQRLLDAVHRTVKSVTNTIKGFEPVTDIVAEVVSCLSQGLVPRQWRCLGLELAGDSINTWLMDFTIRLEFFYEWAVEGPPVSMPLGVLSRPRSYLTMIQQIFAERLKKTVGHIDFELVILNEDEEEVLSQENLKALDPKAMENTALAMHGGDTVSLMSALKQGCLISGVLIQGASWDRETAQLVDPDPGQIYSIMPLMWLRAIVVGERGEGEGGREGGGGGMG
;
A
#
# COMPACT_ATOMS: atom_id res chain seq x y z
N ASN A 1 -37.48 -8.57 45.72
CA ASN A 1 -37.22 -8.62 44.26
C ASN A 1 -36.03 -7.79 43.78
N ASN A 2 -35.10 -7.30 44.63
CA ASN A 2 -34.03 -6.40 44.19
C ASN A 2 -32.61 -6.96 44.38
N ASN A 3 -32.29 -8.14 43.86
CA ASN A 3 -30.90 -8.65 43.93
C ASN A 3 -30.33 -9.20 42.61
N SER A 4 -31.03 -9.02 41.48
CA SER A 4 -30.63 -9.60 40.19
C SER A 4 -29.87 -8.63 39.27
N ASN A 5 -29.86 -7.32 39.57
CA ASN A 5 -29.29 -6.31 38.66
C ASN A 5 -27.81 -5.96 38.91
N ASN A 6 -27.21 -6.37 40.03
CA ASN A 6 -25.83 -5.98 40.36
C ASN A 6 -24.76 -6.92 39.77
N SER A 7 -25.12 -8.19 39.51
CA SER A 7 -24.18 -9.18 38.94
C SER A 7 -23.96 -9.01 37.43
N ASN A 8 -24.96 -8.52 36.69
CA ASN A 8 -24.81 -8.25 35.25
C ASN A 8 -23.93 -7.03 34.95
N ASN A 9 -23.96 -5.98 35.79
CA ASN A 9 -23.11 -4.80 35.62
C ASN A 9 -21.63 -5.08 35.92
N ASN A 10 -21.34 -5.94 36.91
CA ASN A 10 -19.96 -6.33 37.20
C ASN A 10 -19.36 -7.24 36.12
N ASN A 11 -20.12 -8.19 35.58
CA ASN A 11 -19.64 -9.04 34.48
C ASN A 11 -19.45 -8.25 33.18
N ASN A 12 -20.32 -7.29 32.88
CA ASN A 12 -20.12 -6.38 31.75
C ASN A 12 -18.88 -5.49 31.94
N ASN A 13 -18.69 -4.88 33.13
CA ASN A 13 -17.49 -4.07 33.41
C ASN A 13 -16.18 -4.87 33.37
N ILE A 14 -16.20 -6.14 33.80
CA ILE A 14 -15.02 -7.02 33.73
C ILE A 14 -14.71 -7.35 32.27
N ASN A 15 -15.71 -7.73 31.47
CA ASN A 15 -15.53 -8.06 30.05
C ASN A 15 -15.14 -6.84 29.20
N THR A 16 -15.67 -5.66 29.50
CA THR A 16 -15.28 -4.42 28.81
C THR A 16 -13.85 -4.04 29.15
N ASN A 17 -13.42 -4.21 30.40
CA ASN A 17 -12.04 -3.93 30.82
C ASN A 17 -11.04 -4.92 30.21
N THR A 18 -11.36 -6.22 30.09
CA THR A 18 -10.50 -7.17 29.40
C THR A 18 -10.37 -6.88 27.91
N ASN A 19 -11.48 -6.55 27.22
CA ASN A 19 -11.45 -6.21 25.80
C ASN A 19 -10.69 -4.90 25.51
N ILE A 20 -10.83 -3.90 26.37
CA ILE A 20 -10.08 -2.64 26.26
C ILE A 20 -8.60 -2.90 26.51
N ASN A 21 -8.24 -3.66 27.54
CA ASN A 21 -6.85 -3.98 27.85
C ASN A 21 -6.20 -4.83 26.75
N SER A 22 -6.93 -5.78 26.15
CA SER A 22 -6.41 -6.56 25.01
C SER A 22 -6.21 -5.67 23.79
N ALA A 23 -7.18 -4.83 23.44
CA ALA A 23 -7.05 -3.88 22.33
C ALA A 23 -5.87 -2.91 22.56
N MET A 24 -5.69 -2.41 23.79
CA MET A 24 -4.56 -1.55 24.16
C MET A 24 -3.21 -2.24 24.08
N SER A 25 -3.15 -3.54 24.37
CA SER A 25 -1.91 -4.32 24.29
C SER A 25 -1.45 -4.57 22.85
N SER A 26 -2.38 -4.56 21.89
CA SER A 26 -2.11 -4.76 20.46
C SER A 26 -1.74 -3.46 19.73
N ILE A 27 -1.67 -2.33 20.44
CA ILE A 27 -1.34 -1.04 19.82
C ILE A 27 0.15 -0.98 19.52
N PRO A 28 0.55 -0.66 18.28
CA PRO A 28 1.94 -0.50 17.92
C PRO A 28 2.64 0.46 18.88
N PRO A 29 3.86 0.16 19.35
CA PRO A 29 4.58 1.06 20.24
C PRO A 29 4.80 2.42 19.56
N ARG A 30 5.00 3.47 20.38
CA ARG A 30 5.40 4.77 19.85
C ARG A 30 6.65 4.56 19.01
N PHE A 31 6.56 4.89 17.72
CA PHE A 31 7.67 4.98 16.76
C PHE A 31 8.69 6.00 17.25
N LYS A 32 9.41 5.68 18.33
CA LYS A 32 10.35 6.58 18.98
C LYS A 32 11.62 6.56 18.15
N MET A 33 11.50 7.28 17.03
CA MET A 33 12.36 7.32 15.88
C MET A 33 12.51 5.97 15.18
N LEU A 34 12.11 5.92 13.90
CA LEU A 34 12.99 5.38 12.87
C LEU A 34 14.33 6.13 12.98
N LYS A 35 15.10 5.81 14.01
CA LYS A 35 16.50 6.14 14.08
C LYS A 35 17.05 5.15 13.08
N MET A 36 17.20 5.61 11.84
CA MET A 36 17.84 4.88 10.74
C MET A 36 19.30 4.62 11.15
N THR A 37 19.49 3.72 12.09
CA THR A 37 20.80 3.31 12.63
C THR A 37 21.27 2.04 11.97
N GLU A 38 20.35 1.31 11.35
CA GLU A 38 20.65 0.14 10.55
C GLU A 38 21.19 0.61 9.19
N PRO A 39 22.38 0.16 8.79
CA PRO A 39 22.85 0.39 7.43
C PRO A 39 21.98 -0.40 6.45
N MET A 40 21.74 0.18 5.28
CA MET A 40 21.07 -0.52 4.17
C MET A 40 21.83 -1.82 3.83
N SER A 41 21.14 -2.83 3.31
CA SER A 41 21.84 -3.96 2.71
C SER A 41 22.70 -3.50 1.52
N PRO A 42 23.82 -4.18 1.20
CA PRO A 42 24.68 -3.77 0.08
C PRO A 42 23.93 -3.71 -1.27
N CYS A 43 22.99 -4.63 -1.50
CA CYS A 43 22.16 -4.65 -2.70
C CYS A 43 21.18 -3.47 -2.73
N ALA A 44 20.55 -3.14 -1.60
CA ALA A 44 19.70 -1.97 -1.48
C ALA A 44 20.47 -0.67 -1.70
N GLU A 45 21.66 -0.54 -1.13
CA GLU A 45 22.53 0.62 -1.33
C GLU A 45 22.92 0.75 -2.82
N ALA A 46 23.27 -0.37 -3.47
CA ALA A 46 23.56 -0.38 -4.90
C ALA A 46 22.36 0.05 -5.76
N ARG A 47 21.14 -0.43 -5.44
CA ARG A 47 19.90 0.02 -6.11
C ARG A 47 19.65 1.50 -5.90
N TRP A 48 19.82 2.00 -4.67
CA TRP A 48 19.64 3.40 -4.33
C TRP A 48 20.59 4.31 -5.11
N ASN A 49 21.87 3.92 -5.19
CA ASN A 49 22.88 4.67 -5.94
C ASN A 49 22.67 4.63 -7.46
N ALA A 50 22.00 3.59 -7.97
CA ALA A 50 21.66 3.47 -9.39
C ALA A 50 20.34 4.17 -9.78
N LEU A 51 19.57 4.64 -8.81
CA LEU A 51 18.27 5.26 -9.04
C LEU A 51 18.42 6.64 -9.69
N ASP A 52 17.52 6.97 -10.60
CA ASP A 52 17.44 8.30 -11.19
C ASP A 52 17.28 9.39 -10.10
N PRO A 53 18.07 10.49 -10.12
CA PRO A 53 18.05 11.49 -9.06
C PRO A 53 16.69 12.18 -8.84
N ASP A 54 15.93 12.42 -9.91
CA ASP A 54 14.63 13.08 -9.81
C ASP A 54 13.58 12.13 -9.24
N LEU A 55 13.63 10.85 -9.64
CA LEU A 55 12.83 9.80 -9.03
C LEU A 55 13.18 9.59 -7.55
N ALA A 56 14.47 9.57 -7.20
CA ALA A 56 14.93 9.46 -5.82
C ALA A 56 14.38 10.61 -4.96
N ARG A 57 14.43 11.85 -5.47
CA ARG A 57 13.87 13.04 -4.80
C ARG A 57 12.36 12.92 -4.59
N ALA A 58 11.63 12.49 -5.62
CA ALA A 58 10.19 12.28 -5.53
C ALA A 58 9.83 11.21 -4.49
N LEU A 59 10.52 10.07 -4.49
CA LEU A 59 10.29 8.99 -3.54
C LEU A 59 10.60 9.40 -2.10
N ILE A 60 11.66 10.20 -1.86
CA ILE A 60 11.92 10.79 -0.53
C ILE A 60 10.78 11.69 -0.09
N GLN A 61 10.26 12.53 -1.00
CA GLN A 61 9.14 13.41 -0.69
C GLN A 61 7.90 12.61 -0.33
N ILE A 62 7.52 11.62 -1.15
CA ILE A 62 6.38 10.72 -0.91
C ILE A 62 6.54 10.03 0.44
N PHE A 63 7.70 9.44 0.71
CA PHE A 63 7.97 8.77 1.97
C PHE A 63 7.75 9.69 3.19
N ARG A 64 8.27 10.92 3.16
CA ARG A 64 8.09 11.91 4.25
C ARG A 64 6.63 12.31 4.44
N ASP A 65 5.95 12.51 3.33
CA ASP A 65 4.54 12.89 3.25
C ASP A 65 3.62 11.81 3.84
N GLU A 66 3.89 10.56 3.49
CA GLU A 66 3.21 9.39 4.01
C GLU A 66 3.52 9.20 5.49
N LEU A 67 4.80 9.19 5.89
CA LEU A 67 5.21 9.02 7.28
C LEU A 67 4.59 10.06 8.21
N THR A 68 4.45 11.31 7.76
CA THR A 68 3.76 12.37 8.50
C THR A 68 2.29 12.00 8.79
N SER A 69 1.61 11.38 7.83
CA SER A 69 0.20 10.97 7.95
C SER A 69 0.05 9.81 8.94
N TYR A 70 0.90 8.78 8.81
CA TYR A 70 0.94 7.64 9.73
C TYR A 70 1.35 8.04 11.15
N GLN A 71 2.33 8.95 11.30
CA GLN A 71 2.75 9.46 12.60
C GLN A 71 1.65 10.24 13.29
N ARG A 72 0.86 11.05 12.57
CA ARG A 72 -0.30 11.76 13.13
C ARG A 72 -1.33 10.79 13.70
N LEU A 73 -1.63 9.71 12.98
CA LEU A 73 -2.54 8.66 13.47
C LEU A 73 -1.98 7.96 14.70
N LEU A 74 -0.71 7.54 14.66
CA LEU A 74 -0.06 6.87 15.78
C LEU A 74 -0.08 7.74 17.05
N ASP A 75 0.22 9.03 16.91
CA ASP A 75 0.15 10.00 17.99
C ASP A 75 -1.26 10.13 18.56
N ALA A 76 -2.28 10.19 17.71
CA ALA A 76 -3.68 10.25 18.14
C ALA A 76 -4.09 8.99 18.91
N VAL A 77 -3.74 7.80 18.42
CA VAL A 77 -4.00 6.52 19.08
C VAL A 77 -3.34 6.50 20.47
N HIS A 78 -2.04 6.83 20.58
CA HIS A 78 -1.37 6.84 21.87
C HIS A 78 -1.90 7.89 22.84
N ARG A 79 -2.24 9.10 22.36
CA ARG A 79 -2.79 10.16 23.21
C ARG A 79 -4.16 9.75 23.77
N THR A 80 -5.03 9.21 22.93
CA THR A 80 -6.37 8.77 23.34
C THR A 80 -6.30 7.60 24.32
N VAL A 81 -5.48 6.58 24.06
CA VAL A 81 -5.27 5.45 24.98
C VAL A 81 -4.72 5.89 26.32
N LYS A 82 -3.76 6.83 26.31
CA LYS A 82 -3.22 7.41 27.55
C LYS A 82 -4.30 8.14 28.34
N SER A 83 -5.13 8.95 27.67
CA SER A 83 -6.23 9.67 28.34
C SER A 83 -7.29 8.73 28.90
N VAL A 84 -7.67 7.68 28.17
CA VAL A 84 -8.57 6.62 28.69
C VAL A 84 -7.95 5.96 29.93
N THR A 85 -6.67 5.57 29.86
CA THR A 85 -5.97 4.95 30.98
C THR A 85 -5.91 5.86 32.22
N ASN A 86 -5.63 7.15 32.01
CA ASN A 86 -5.61 8.15 33.08
C ASN A 86 -6.99 8.38 33.68
N THR A 87 -8.03 8.38 32.85
CA THR A 87 -9.43 8.52 33.28
C THR A 87 -9.87 7.32 34.12
N ILE A 88 -9.55 6.09 33.69
CA ILE A 88 -9.83 4.86 34.46
C ILE A 88 -9.13 4.88 35.83
N LYS A 89 -7.91 5.43 35.90
CA LYS A 89 -7.16 5.59 37.16
C LYS A 89 -7.64 6.77 38.02
N GLY A 90 -8.58 7.58 37.53
CA GLY A 90 -9.10 8.76 38.23
C GLY A 90 -8.17 9.98 38.21
N PHE A 91 -7.15 10.00 37.33
CA PHE A 91 -6.24 11.14 37.18
C PHE A 91 -6.79 12.23 36.24
N GLU A 92 -7.71 11.88 35.35
CA GLU A 92 -8.38 12.79 34.42
C GLU A 92 -9.90 12.63 34.58
N PRO A 93 -10.70 13.72 34.42
CA PRO A 93 -12.14 13.61 34.42
C PRO A 93 -12.64 12.90 33.16
N VAL A 94 -13.77 12.20 33.28
CA VAL A 94 -14.45 11.62 32.12
C VAL A 94 -14.98 12.75 31.23
N THR A 95 -14.54 12.76 29.98
CA THR A 95 -15.06 13.66 28.93
C THR A 95 -15.90 12.86 27.94
N ASP A 96 -16.76 13.54 27.17
CA ASP A 96 -17.57 12.89 26.12
C ASP A 96 -16.70 12.15 25.09
N ILE A 97 -15.51 12.71 24.81
CA ILE A 97 -14.49 12.13 23.93
C ILE A 97 -13.99 10.79 24.48
N VAL A 98 -13.64 10.74 25.77
CA VAL A 98 -13.16 9.51 26.41
C VAL A 98 -14.29 8.48 26.51
N ALA A 99 -15.51 8.91 26.81
CA ALA A 99 -16.68 8.03 26.87
C ALA A 99 -16.98 7.37 25.51
N GLU A 100 -16.89 8.13 24.40
CA GLU A 100 -17.02 7.58 23.04
C GLU A 100 -15.95 6.54 22.73
N VAL A 101 -14.68 6.85 23.01
CA VAL A 101 -13.56 5.92 22.78
C VAL A 101 -13.74 4.64 23.58
N VAL A 102 -14.06 4.73 24.87
CA VAL A 102 -14.31 3.56 25.72
C VAL A 102 -15.47 2.72 25.18
N SER A 103 -16.56 3.36 24.78
CA SER A 103 -17.72 2.68 24.18
C SER A 103 -17.35 1.93 22.91
N CYS A 104 -16.66 2.58 21.96
CA CYS A 104 -16.21 1.96 20.72
C CYS A 104 -15.27 0.78 20.98
N LEU A 105 -14.22 1.00 21.78
CA LEU A 105 -13.23 -0.04 22.07
C LEU A 105 -13.85 -1.25 22.78
N SER A 106 -14.81 -1.02 23.70
CA SER A 106 -15.52 -2.10 24.40
C SER A 106 -16.36 -2.98 23.45
N GLN A 107 -16.81 -2.41 22.34
CA GLN A 107 -17.56 -3.11 21.28
C GLN A 107 -16.64 -3.68 20.19
N GLY A 108 -15.32 -3.54 20.34
CA GLY A 108 -14.35 -3.94 19.32
C GLY A 108 -14.36 -3.07 18.07
N LEU A 109 -14.90 -1.84 18.16
CA LEU A 109 -14.99 -0.89 17.05
C LEU A 109 -13.87 0.15 17.11
N VAL A 110 -13.52 0.71 15.95
CA VAL A 110 -12.53 1.78 15.84
C VAL A 110 -13.16 3.13 16.23
N PRO A 111 -12.58 3.88 17.18
CA PRO A 111 -13.05 5.22 17.54
C PRO A 111 -13.09 6.18 16.36
N ARG A 112 -14.13 7.05 16.31
CA ARG A 112 -14.32 8.00 15.20
C ARG A 112 -13.14 8.94 15.01
N GLN A 113 -12.53 9.34 16.11
CA GLN A 113 -11.41 10.28 16.16
C GLN A 113 -10.18 9.76 15.40
N TRP A 114 -10.02 8.44 15.28
CA TRP A 114 -8.93 7.82 14.54
C TRP A 114 -9.27 7.75 13.05
N ARG A 115 -10.52 7.37 12.72
CA ARG A 115 -10.99 7.28 11.32
C ARG A 115 -10.99 8.64 10.60
N CYS A 116 -11.28 9.73 11.30
CA CYS A 116 -11.31 11.07 10.72
C CYS A 116 -9.94 11.62 10.30
N LEU A 117 -8.83 10.90 10.51
CA LEU A 117 -7.48 11.33 10.14
C LEU A 117 -7.10 11.04 8.69
N GLY A 118 -8.02 10.46 7.89
CA GLY A 118 -7.88 10.33 6.44
C GLY A 118 -7.02 9.17 5.96
N LEU A 119 -6.69 8.22 6.84
CA LEU A 119 -6.08 6.94 6.46
C LEU A 119 -7.17 5.90 6.25
N GLU A 120 -7.29 5.40 5.03
CA GLU A 120 -8.24 4.33 4.65
C GLU A 120 -7.66 2.96 5.04
N LEU A 121 -7.68 2.69 6.35
CA LEU A 121 -7.30 1.39 6.92
C LEU A 121 -8.46 0.39 6.85
N ALA A 122 -8.13 -0.87 6.65
CA ALA A 122 -9.07 -1.96 6.46
C ALA A 122 -9.78 -2.38 7.75
N GLY A 123 -11.03 -2.81 7.60
CA GLY A 123 -11.78 -3.50 8.63
C GLY A 123 -12.55 -2.57 9.59
N ASP A 124 -13.73 -3.05 9.99
CA ASP A 124 -14.55 -2.37 10.99
C ASP A 124 -14.18 -2.71 12.42
N SER A 125 -13.51 -3.85 12.61
CA SER A 125 -13.02 -4.28 13.92
C SER A 125 -11.70 -3.60 14.27
N ILE A 126 -11.51 -3.29 15.54
CA ILE A 126 -10.27 -2.73 16.07
C ILE A 126 -9.06 -3.62 15.79
N ASN A 127 -9.23 -4.95 15.86
CA ASN A 127 -8.13 -5.90 15.66
C ASN A 127 -7.66 -5.91 14.20
N THR A 128 -8.60 -5.98 13.25
CA THR A 128 -8.28 -5.92 11.81
C THR A 128 -7.65 -4.58 11.45
N TRP A 129 -8.20 -3.49 12.00
CA TRP A 129 -7.70 -2.15 11.78
C TRP A 129 -6.28 -1.94 12.33
N LEU A 130 -5.99 -2.44 13.54
CA LEU A 130 -4.65 -2.39 14.13
C LEU A 130 -3.67 -3.29 13.37
N MET A 131 -4.12 -4.44 12.87
CA MET A 131 -3.29 -5.33 12.07
C MET A 131 -2.89 -4.66 10.75
N ASP A 132 -3.84 -4.07 10.01
CA ASP A 132 -3.54 -3.30 8.79
C ASP A 132 -2.61 -2.13 9.12
N PHE A 133 -2.90 -1.36 10.17
CA PHE A 133 -2.04 -0.27 10.59
C PHE A 133 -0.60 -0.73 10.89
N THR A 134 -0.43 -1.90 11.52
CA THR A 134 0.88 -2.48 11.82
C THR A 134 1.62 -2.86 10.55
N ILE A 135 0.97 -3.58 9.62
CA ILE A 135 1.57 -3.99 8.34
C ILE A 135 2.06 -2.76 7.55
N ARG A 136 1.26 -1.69 7.53
CA ARG A 136 1.66 -0.45 6.83
C ARG A 136 2.83 0.24 7.52
N LEU A 137 2.88 0.23 8.84
CA LEU A 137 4.02 0.76 9.59
C LEU A 137 5.29 -0.06 9.35
N GLU A 138 5.18 -1.39 9.25
CA GLU A 138 6.28 -2.30 8.89
C GLU A 138 6.78 -2.00 7.47
N PHE A 139 5.89 -1.78 6.50
CA PHE A 139 6.28 -1.36 5.16
C PHE A 139 7.11 -0.05 5.16
N PHE A 140 6.70 0.98 5.90
CA PHE A 140 7.50 2.22 5.98
C PHE A 140 8.80 2.04 6.76
N TYR A 141 8.86 1.07 7.67
CA TYR A 141 10.10 0.69 8.32
C TYR A 141 11.07 0.06 7.31
N GLU A 142 10.60 -0.91 6.54
CA GLU A 142 11.39 -1.54 5.48
C GLU A 142 11.86 -0.53 4.45
N TRP A 143 11.00 0.40 4.01
CA TRP A 143 11.41 1.49 3.12
C TRP A 143 12.54 2.32 3.75
N ALA A 144 12.43 2.68 5.03
CA ALA A 144 13.46 3.46 5.69
C ALA A 144 14.82 2.74 5.79
N VAL A 145 14.82 1.41 5.94
CA VAL A 145 16.05 0.61 6.13
C VAL A 145 16.64 0.12 4.81
N GLU A 146 15.81 -0.33 3.86
CA GLU A 146 16.23 -0.96 2.60
C GLU A 146 15.98 -0.07 1.37
N GLY A 147 15.55 1.17 1.58
CA GLY A 147 15.24 2.11 0.51
C GLY A 147 13.86 1.85 -0.12
N PRO A 148 13.50 2.60 -1.19
CA PRO A 148 12.19 2.49 -1.79
C PRO A 148 11.89 1.09 -2.32
N PRO A 149 10.64 0.63 -2.21
CA PRO A 149 10.27 -0.67 -2.72
C PRO A 149 10.34 -0.67 -4.24
N VAL A 150 10.71 -1.82 -4.82
CA VAL A 150 10.85 -2.00 -6.27
C VAL A 150 9.48 -1.98 -6.96
N SER A 151 8.48 -2.55 -6.30
CA SER A 151 7.07 -2.50 -6.65
C SER A 151 6.33 -1.70 -5.59
N MET A 152 5.43 -0.79 -5.99
CA MET A 152 4.72 0.07 -5.06
C MET A 152 3.34 -0.52 -4.71
N PRO A 153 3.10 -0.96 -3.47
CA PRO A 153 1.78 -1.41 -3.03
C PRO A 153 0.86 -0.19 -2.84
N LEU A 154 0.07 0.16 -3.85
CA LEU A 154 -0.71 1.40 -3.85
C LEU A 154 -1.71 1.48 -2.68
N GLY A 155 -2.24 0.34 -2.22
CA GLY A 155 -3.17 0.27 -1.09
C GLY A 155 -2.56 0.69 0.25
N VAL A 156 -1.22 0.66 0.39
CA VAL A 156 -0.52 1.07 1.60
C VAL A 156 -0.35 2.59 1.67
N LEU A 157 -0.34 3.28 0.53
CA LEU A 157 -0.19 4.74 0.51
C LEU A 157 -1.47 5.42 0.99
N SER A 158 -1.35 6.47 1.79
CA SER A 158 -2.46 7.36 2.15
C SER A 158 -2.93 8.19 0.96
N ARG A 159 -2.03 8.49 0.02
CA ARG A 159 -2.29 9.34 -1.16
C ARG A 159 -1.69 8.74 -2.43
N PRO A 160 -2.20 7.59 -2.93
CA PRO A 160 -1.64 6.93 -4.12
C PRO A 160 -1.69 7.82 -5.37
N ARG A 161 -2.70 8.70 -5.49
CA ARG A 161 -2.77 9.67 -6.59
C ARG A 161 -1.58 10.63 -6.63
N SER A 162 -1.08 11.06 -5.47
CA SER A 162 0.09 11.94 -5.38
C SER A 162 1.33 11.22 -5.90
N TYR A 163 1.51 9.95 -5.54
CA TYR A 163 2.58 9.11 -6.08
C TYR A 163 2.53 9.04 -7.61
N LEU A 164 1.39 8.63 -8.17
CA LEU A 164 1.21 8.51 -9.63
C LEU A 164 1.45 9.83 -10.36
N THR A 165 0.95 10.93 -9.82
CA THR A 165 1.15 12.27 -10.40
C THR A 165 2.62 12.68 -10.41
N MET A 166 3.38 12.34 -9.36
CA MET A 166 4.82 12.63 -9.31
C MET A 166 5.60 11.80 -10.34
N ILE A 167 5.23 10.54 -10.55
CA ILE A 167 5.80 9.73 -11.63
C ILE A 167 5.49 10.37 -13.00
N GLN A 168 4.25 10.78 -13.26
CA GLN A 168 3.89 11.48 -14.51
C GLN A 168 4.70 12.77 -14.71
N GLN A 169 4.94 13.54 -13.64
CA GLN A 169 5.76 14.76 -13.70
C GLN A 169 7.20 14.46 -14.14
N ILE A 170 7.82 13.43 -13.56
CA ILE A 170 9.18 13.00 -13.93
C ILE A 170 9.23 12.63 -15.41
N PHE A 171 8.27 11.83 -15.88
CA PHE A 171 8.23 11.43 -17.30
C PHE A 171 7.92 12.60 -18.23
N ALA A 172 7.06 13.53 -17.83
CA ALA A 172 6.76 14.74 -18.58
C ALA A 172 8.02 15.60 -18.78
N GLU A 173 8.81 15.77 -17.72
CA GLU A 173 10.09 16.50 -17.79
C GLU A 173 11.09 15.80 -18.71
N ARG A 174 11.30 14.49 -18.55
CA ARG A 174 12.21 13.69 -19.38
C ARG A 174 11.85 13.76 -20.86
N LEU A 175 10.56 13.69 -21.19
CA LEU A 175 10.05 13.72 -22.56
C LEU A 175 9.83 15.15 -23.10
N LYS A 176 10.13 16.19 -22.30
CA LYS A 176 9.88 17.60 -22.63
C LYS A 176 8.42 17.85 -23.04
N LYS A 177 7.48 17.20 -22.35
CA LYS A 177 6.03 17.35 -22.50
C LYS A 177 5.45 17.99 -21.25
N THR A 178 4.19 18.41 -21.30
CA THR A 178 3.46 18.80 -20.09
C THR A 178 2.83 17.56 -19.45
N VAL A 179 2.60 17.61 -18.14
CA VAL A 179 2.04 16.47 -17.37
C VAL A 179 0.75 15.93 -17.98
N GLY A 180 -0.11 16.80 -18.53
CA GLY A 180 -1.37 16.39 -19.16
C GLY A 180 -1.23 15.59 -20.45
N HIS A 181 -0.02 15.49 -21.02
CA HIS A 181 0.27 14.63 -22.18
C HIS A 181 0.89 13.30 -21.78
N ILE A 182 1.09 13.03 -20.48
CA ILE A 182 1.61 11.76 -20.00
C ILE A 182 0.48 10.97 -19.36
N ASP A 183 0.29 9.74 -19.82
CA ASP A 183 -0.66 8.80 -19.23
C ASP A 183 0.04 7.50 -18.85
N PHE A 184 -0.65 6.65 -18.10
CA PHE A 184 -0.19 5.31 -17.80
C PHE A 184 -0.94 4.29 -18.63
N GLU A 185 -0.19 3.48 -19.35
CA GLU A 185 -0.67 2.23 -19.89
C GLU A 185 -0.46 1.13 -18.86
N LEU A 186 -1.54 0.48 -18.45
CA LEU A 186 -1.50 -0.65 -17.54
C LEU A 186 -1.17 -1.93 -18.31
N VAL A 187 -0.07 -2.55 -17.95
CA VAL A 187 0.36 -3.86 -18.44
C VAL A 187 0.32 -4.85 -17.28
N ILE A 188 -0.44 -5.93 -17.42
CA ILE A 188 -0.53 -7.00 -16.42
C ILE A 188 0.53 -8.05 -16.75
N LEU A 189 1.35 -8.40 -15.78
CA LEU A 189 2.42 -9.40 -15.93
C LEU A 189 1.89 -10.79 -15.58
N ASN A 190 2.60 -11.82 -16.03
CA ASN A 190 2.22 -13.21 -15.76
C ASN A 190 2.64 -13.67 -14.36
N GLU A 191 3.71 -13.06 -13.83
CA GLU A 191 4.27 -13.35 -12.53
C GLU A 191 3.59 -12.57 -11.41
N ASP A 192 3.53 -13.18 -10.22
CA ASP A 192 3.14 -12.46 -9.00
C ASP A 192 4.31 -11.67 -8.41
N GLU A 193 3.98 -10.68 -7.59
CA GLU A 193 5.00 -9.96 -6.81
C GLU A 193 5.83 -10.92 -5.96
N GLU A 194 5.22 -11.91 -5.32
CA GLU A 194 5.92 -12.86 -4.45
C GLU A 194 6.90 -13.77 -5.22
N GLU A 195 6.64 -14.04 -6.50
CA GLU A 195 7.50 -14.86 -7.34
C GLU A 195 8.75 -14.09 -7.78
N VAL A 196 8.57 -12.82 -8.16
CA VAL A 196 9.66 -11.98 -8.69
C VAL A 196 10.43 -11.27 -7.58
N LEU A 197 9.71 -10.72 -6.61
CA LEU A 197 10.18 -9.78 -5.58
C LEU A 197 10.02 -10.35 -4.17
N SER A 198 10.17 -11.68 -4.01
CA SER A 198 10.27 -12.32 -2.70
C SER A 198 11.33 -11.66 -1.82
N GLN A 199 11.19 -11.78 -0.49
CA GLN A 199 12.18 -11.26 0.45
C GLN A 199 13.60 -11.81 0.20
N GLU A 200 13.70 -13.06 -0.30
CA GLU A 200 14.98 -13.67 -0.66
C GLU A 200 15.56 -13.04 -1.93
N ASN A 201 14.73 -12.85 -2.96
CA ASN A 201 15.15 -12.23 -4.21
C ASN A 201 15.59 -10.78 -3.99
N LEU A 202 14.84 -9.99 -3.19
CA LEU A 202 15.14 -8.58 -2.91
C LEU A 202 16.50 -8.39 -2.24
N LYS A 203 16.92 -9.32 -1.38
CA LYS A 203 18.24 -9.30 -0.73
C LYS A 203 19.39 -9.50 -1.71
N ALA A 204 19.14 -10.17 -2.84
CA ALA A 204 20.13 -10.42 -3.89
C ALA A 204 19.95 -9.50 -5.12
N LEU A 205 18.92 -8.64 -5.12
CA LEU A 205 18.53 -7.84 -6.27
C LEU A 205 19.38 -6.56 -6.40
N ASP A 206 20.59 -6.68 -6.93
CA ASP A 206 21.43 -5.56 -7.34
C ASP A 206 21.04 -5.04 -8.76
N PRO A 207 21.61 -3.93 -9.25
CA PRO A 207 21.30 -3.41 -10.59
C PRO A 207 21.53 -4.42 -11.73
N LYS A 208 22.50 -5.34 -11.58
CA LYS A 208 22.79 -6.37 -12.58
C LYS A 208 21.75 -7.49 -12.55
N ALA A 209 21.32 -7.90 -11.37
CA ALA A 209 20.21 -8.83 -11.18
C ALA A 209 18.93 -8.25 -11.78
N MET A 210 18.63 -6.97 -11.54
CA MET A 210 17.48 -6.28 -12.16
C MET A 210 17.52 -6.27 -13.70
N GLU A 211 18.70 -6.28 -14.31
CA GLU A 211 18.84 -6.36 -15.76
C GLU A 211 18.62 -7.78 -16.30
N ASN A 212 18.90 -8.80 -15.47
CA ASN A 212 18.71 -10.22 -15.80
C ASN A 212 17.33 -10.77 -15.38
N THR A 213 16.60 -10.08 -14.51
CA THR A 213 15.23 -10.43 -14.13
C THR A 213 14.29 -10.05 -15.28
N ALA A 214 13.82 -11.05 -16.01
CA ALA A 214 12.80 -10.88 -17.06
C ALA A 214 11.39 -10.89 -16.45
N LEU A 215 10.54 -10.01 -16.96
CA LEU A 215 9.11 -9.92 -16.65
C LEU A 215 8.34 -10.29 -17.92
N ALA A 216 7.47 -11.29 -17.85
CA ALA A 216 6.69 -11.74 -18.98
C ALA A 216 5.33 -11.03 -19.04
N MET A 217 5.01 -10.50 -20.21
CA MET A 217 3.71 -9.91 -20.50
C MET A 217 2.79 -10.94 -21.13
N HIS A 218 1.47 -10.71 -21.01
CA HIS A 218 0.51 -11.48 -21.77
C HIS A 218 0.70 -11.19 -23.27
N GLY A 219 0.99 -12.23 -24.07
CA GLY A 219 1.36 -12.12 -25.48
C GLY A 219 2.76 -12.63 -25.82
N GLY A 220 3.57 -13.00 -24.81
CA GLY A 220 4.88 -13.62 -24.98
C GLY A 220 6.06 -12.65 -25.05
N ASP A 221 5.79 -11.34 -25.06
CA ASP A 221 6.82 -10.32 -24.95
C ASP A 221 7.41 -10.30 -23.53
N THR A 222 8.70 -10.01 -23.44
CA THR A 222 9.42 -9.92 -22.16
C THR A 222 10.14 -8.59 -22.05
N VAL A 223 10.24 -8.06 -20.83
CA VAL A 223 10.99 -6.84 -20.52
C VAL A 223 11.84 -7.08 -19.27
N SER A 224 13.07 -6.55 -19.24
CA SER A 224 13.86 -6.62 -18.01
C SER A 224 13.29 -5.68 -16.95
N LEU A 225 13.38 -6.08 -15.68
CA LEU A 225 12.92 -5.29 -14.54
C LEU A 225 13.54 -3.88 -14.54
N MET A 226 14.83 -3.77 -14.84
CA MET A 226 15.52 -2.47 -14.99
C MET A 226 14.89 -1.60 -16.09
N SER A 227 14.53 -2.17 -17.23
CA SER A 227 13.91 -1.43 -18.34
C SER A 227 12.48 -1.00 -18.00
N ALA A 228 11.70 -1.87 -17.36
CA ALA A 228 10.34 -1.55 -16.92
C ALA A 228 10.30 -0.33 -15.97
N LEU A 229 11.22 -0.27 -15.00
CA LEU A 229 11.33 0.83 -14.04
C LEU A 229 11.88 2.13 -14.65
N LYS A 230 12.63 2.06 -15.76
CA LYS A 230 13.06 3.25 -16.52
C LYS A 230 11.90 3.87 -17.30
N GLN A 231 10.93 3.05 -17.70
CA GLN A 231 9.80 3.41 -18.55
C GLN A 231 8.49 3.65 -17.78
N GLY A 232 8.46 3.37 -16.48
CA GLY A 232 7.25 3.48 -15.69
C GLY A 232 7.49 3.15 -14.22
N CYS A 233 6.48 2.57 -13.58
CA CYS A 233 6.61 1.98 -12.24
C CYS A 233 5.87 0.65 -12.14
N LEU A 234 6.34 -0.21 -11.26
CA LEU A 234 5.62 -1.43 -10.89
C LEU A 234 4.70 -1.15 -9.71
N ILE A 235 3.51 -1.73 -9.74
CA ILE A 235 2.53 -1.66 -8.66
C ILE A 235 2.06 -3.06 -8.28
N SER A 236 1.70 -3.22 -7.02
CA SER A 236 1.25 -4.50 -6.47
C SER A 236 0.16 -4.33 -5.42
N GLY A 237 -0.27 -5.47 -4.85
CA GLY A 237 -1.23 -5.50 -3.74
C GLY A 237 -2.64 -5.07 -4.14
N VAL A 238 -2.98 -5.14 -5.43
CA VAL A 238 -4.33 -4.81 -5.91
C VAL A 238 -5.23 -6.04 -5.78
N LEU A 239 -6.36 -5.82 -5.14
CA LEU A 239 -7.39 -6.84 -4.94
C LEU A 239 -8.57 -6.54 -5.85
N ILE A 240 -9.11 -7.58 -6.49
CA ILE A 240 -10.38 -7.54 -7.19
C ILE A 240 -11.44 -8.17 -6.30
N GLN A 241 -12.60 -7.52 -6.21
CA GLN A 241 -13.77 -8.06 -5.54
C GLN A 241 -14.78 -8.58 -6.56
N GLY A 242 -15.24 -9.81 -6.38
CA GLY A 242 -16.30 -10.41 -7.21
C GLY A 242 -15.86 -10.87 -8.60
N ALA A 243 -14.55 -10.92 -8.87
CA ALA A 243 -13.95 -11.52 -10.05
C ALA A 243 -12.55 -12.04 -9.71
N SER A 244 -12.05 -12.94 -10.54
CA SER A 244 -10.67 -13.42 -10.51
C SER A 244 -9.97 -13.11 -11.83
N TRP A 245 -8.65 -12.97 -11.78
CA TRP A 245 -7.84 -12.82 -12.99
C TRP A 245 -7.41 -14.20 -13.49
N ASP A 246 -7.83 -14.57 -14.70
CA ASP A 246 -7.33 -15.76 -15.37
C ASP A 246 -6.04 -15.42 -16.13
N ARG A 247 -4.95 -16.12 -15.79
CA ARG A 247 -3.62 -15.89 -16.36
C ARG A 247 -3.49 -16.45 -17.77
N GLU A 248 -4.21 -17.51 -18.09
CA GLU A 248 -4.11 -18.15 -19.40
C GLU A 248 -4.77 -17.28 -20.47
N THR A 249 -5.93 -16.71 -20.16
CA THR A 249 -6.70 -15.89 -21.10
C THR A 249 -6.49 -14.39 -20.94
N ALA A 250 -5.81 -13.94 -19.87
CA ALA A 250 -5.69 -12.54 -19.45
C ALA A 250 -7.02 -11.80 -19.44
N GLN A 251 -8.01 -12.42 -18.80
CA GLN A 251 -9.35 -11.88 -18.67
C GLN A 251 -9.85 -12.00 -17.25
N LEU A 252 -10.81 -11.14 -16.91
CA LEU A 252 -11.58 -11.29 -15.69
C LEU A 252 -12.57 -12.42 -15.87
N VAL A 253 -12.52 -13.38 -14.95
CA VAL A 253 -13.43 -14.52 -14.87
C VAL A 253 -14.20 -14.46 -13.56
N ASP A 254 -15.29 -15.22 -13.49
CA ASP A 254 -15.99 -15.41 -12.23
C ASP A 254 -15.04 -16.01 -11.19
N PRO A 255 -15.10 -15.55 -9.93
CA PRO A 255 -14.23 -16.05 -8.89
C PRO A 255 -14.68 -17.46 -8.47
N ASP A 256 -13.75 -18.23 -7.89
CA ASP A 256 -14.07 -19.54 -7.34
C ASP A 256 -15.16 -19.45 -6.26
N PRO A 257 -16.06 -20.45 -6.15
CA PRO A 257 -17.11 -20.44 -5.14
C PRO A 257 -16.56 -20.23 -3.71
N GLY A 258 -16.98 -19.13 -3.07
CA GLY A 258 -16.54 -18.75 -1.73
C GLY A 258 -15.35 -17.78 -1.69
N GLN A 259 -14.73 -17.48 -2.83
CA GLN A 259 -13.70 -16.46 -2.95
C GLN A 259 -14.33 -15.11 -3.31
N ILE A 260 -14.28 -14.16 -2.37
CA ILE A 260 -14.82 -12.82 -2.56
C ILE A 260 -13.76 -11.88 -3.15
N TYR A 261 -12.50 -12.12 -2.81
CA TYR A 261 -11.36 -11.31 -3.21
C TYR A 261 -10.30 -12.16 -3.91
N SER A 262 -9.74 -11.63 -4.99
CA SER A 262 -8.64 -12.23 -5.73
C SER A 262 -7.50 -11.21 -5.88
N ILE A 263 -6.26 -11.67 -5.80
CA ILE A 263 -5.07 -10.81 -5.93
C ILE A 263 -4.75 -10.68 -7.42
N MET A 264 -4.49 -9.46 -7.86
CA MET A 264 -3.95 -9.20 -9.19
C MET A 264 -2.47 -9.59 -9.27
N PRO A 265 -2.02 -10.11 -10.42
CA PRO A 265 -0.59 -10.28 -10.69
C PRO A 265 0.18 -8.97 -10.55
N LEU A 266 1.51 -9.05 -10.63
CA LEU A 266 2.34 -7.85 -10.69
C LEU A 266 1.93 -7.00 -11.89
N MET A 267 1.80 -5.70 -11.69
CA MET A 267 1.37 -4.78 -12.75
C MET A 267 2.42 -3.73 -13.02
N TRP A 268 2.57 -3.40 -14.30
CA TRP A 268 3.46 -2.36 -14.78
C TRP A 268 2.66 -1.19 -15.34
N LEU A 269 2.83 -0.02 -14.74
CA LEU A 269 2.31 1.25 -15.26
C LEU A 269 3.38 1.86 -16.16
N ARG A 270 3.29 1.61 -17.47
CA ARG A 270 4.18 2.18 -18.47
C ARG A 270 3.76 3.61 -18.79
N ALA A 271 4.69 4.56 -18.68
CA ALA A 271 4.41 5.96 -19.04
C ALA A 271 4.38 6.11 -20.56
N ILE A 272 3.31 6.69 -21.09
CA ILE A 272 3.08 6.90 -22.53
C ILE A 272 2.73 8.36 -22.83
N VAL A 273 2.97 8.79 -24.06
CA VAL A 273 2.55 10.12 -24.53
C VAL A 273 1.16 10.02 -25.17
N VAL A 274 0.21 10.79 -24.64
CA VAL A 274 -1.15 10.89 -25.17
C VAL A 274 -1.11 11.47 -26.59
N GLY A 275 -1.47 10.65 -27.57
CA GLY A 275 -1.47 11.01 -29.00
C GLY A 275 -0.69 10.08 -29.92
N GLU A 276 0.21 9.25 -29.38
CA GLU A 276 0.94 8.21 -30.15
C GLU A 276 0.18 6.87 -30.24
N ARG A 277 -1.09 6.83 -29.81
CA ARG A 277 -1.93 5.61 -29.79
C ARG A 277 -2.44 5.17 -31.18
N GLY A 278 -1.69 5.41 -32.26
CA GLY A 278 -2.24 5.35 -33.63
C GLY A 278 -1.34 5.00 -34.81
N GLU A 279 -0.09 4.55 -34.65
CA GLU A 279 0.76 4.21 -35.83
C GLU A 279 1.55 2.89 -35.72
N GLY A 280 1.02 1.91 -34.98
CA GLY A 280 1.71 0.63 -34.81
C GLY A 280 0.78 -0.56 -34.77
N GLU A 281 -0.07 -0.76 -35.78
CA GLU A 281 -0.63 -2.05 -36.23
C GLU A 281 -1.73 -1.82 -37.28
N GLY A 282 -1.38 -1.94 -38.56
CA GLY A 282 -2.32 -1.75 -39.67
C GLY A 282 -1.64 -1.69 -41.03
N GLY A 283 -0.64 -2.54 -41.23
CA GLY A 283 0.18 -2.53 -42.44
C GLY A 283 0.50 -3.92 -42.93
N ARG A 284 -0.50 -4.79 -43.12
CA ARG A 284 -0.40 -5.96 -43.99
C ARG A 284 -1.78 -6.58 -44.29
N GLU A 285 -1.92 -6.90 -45.58
CA GLU A 285 -3.02 -7.63 -46.26
C GLU A 285 -4.32 -6.83 -46.50
N GLY A 286 -4.92 -6.77 -47.69
CA GLY A 286 -4.65 -7.42 -48.97
C GLY A 286 -5.88 -7.31 -49.89
N GLY A 287 -5.67 -7.27 -51.21
CA GLY A 287 -6.68 -7.49 -52.27
C GLY A 287 -7.56 -6.28 -52.61
N GLY A 288 -7.88 -5.97 -53.87
CA GLY A 288 -7.67 -6.66 -55.14
C GLY A 288 -8.73 -6.17 -56.13
N GLY A 289 -8.36 -6.03 -57.40
CA GLY A 289 -9.26 -6.18 -58.55
C GLY A 289 -10.14 -4.99 -58.94
N GLY A 290 -9.77 -4.30 -60.02
CA GLY A 290 -10.71 -3.49 -60.78
C GLY A 290 -10.05 -2.57 -61.81
N MET A 291 -9.84 -3.07 -63.03
CA MET A 291 -10.06 -2.40 -64.33
C MET A 291 -9.20 -3.03 -65.43
N GLY A 292 -9.88 -3.48 -66.49
CA GLY A 292 -9.30 -4.10 -67.69
C GLY A 292 -10.26 -5.08 -68.31
#